data_AF-A0A952PC25-F1
#
_entry.id   AF-A0A952PC25-F1
#
_cell.length_a   1.000
_cell.length_b   1.000
_cell.length_c   1.000
_cell.angle_alpha   90.00
_cell.angle_beta   90.00
_cell.angle_gamma   90.00
#
_symmetry.space_group_name_H-M   'P 1'
#
loop_
_entity.id
_entity.type
_entity.pdbx_description
1 polymer ?
#
loop_
_entity_poly.entity_id
_entity_poly.type
_entity_poly.pdbx_seq_one_letter_code
_entity_poly.pdbx_strand_id
1 'polypeptide(L)' 'MNNEPVENDTEQNPVMGFRISSKSIERLDKIAEQNLRSRANMALYIIEKYLSKYDEMQRDPFAAAQ' A
#
# COMPACT_ATOMS: atom_id res chain seq x y z
N MET A 1 29.63 -20.84 25.64
CA MET A 1 28.32 -20.20 25.40
C MET A 1 28.53 -19.24 24.25
N ASN A 2 28.02 -19.56 23.06
CA ASN A 2 28.10 -18.69 21.89
C ASN A 2 26.88 -17.76 21.93
N ASN A 3 27.11 -16.46 22.08
CA ASN A 3 26.08 -15.45 21.87
C ASN A 3 26.06 -15.16 20.37
N GLU A 4 25.26 -15.89 19.61
CA GLU A 4 24.91 -15.45 18.26
C GLU A 4 24.13 -14.13 18.37
N PRO A 5 24.42 -13.13 17.51
CA PRO A 5 23.64 -11.91 17.48
C PRO A 5 22.24 -12.24 16.97
N VAL A 6 21.22 -11.88 17.76
CA VAL A 6 19.83 -11.91 17.30
C VAL A 6 19.70 -10.87 16.20
N GLU A 7 19.58 -11.31 14.95
CA GLU A 7 19.18 -10.47 13.82
C GLU A 7 17.82 -9.87 14.15
N ASN A 8 17.81 -8.61 14.59
CA ASN A 8 16.59 -7.82 14.64
C ASN A 8 16.22 -7.48 13.20
N ASP A 9 15.61 -8.44 12.50
CA ASP A 9 14.78 -8.22 11.31
C ASP A 9 13.55 -7.40 11.71
N THR A 10 13.79 -6.18 12.15
CA THR A 10 12.76 -5.15 12.15
C THR A 10 12.67 -4.66 10.72
N GLU A 11 11.93 -5.39 9.91
CA GLU A 11 11.36 -4.89 8.67
C GLU A 11 10.49 -3.68 9.05
N GLN A 12 11.13 -2.52 9.19
CA GLN A 12 10.48 -1.29 9.59
C GLN A 12 9.55 -0.93 8.43
N ASN A 13 8.25 -1.12 8.61
CA ASN A 13 7.24 -0.63 7.67
C ASN A 13 7.51 0.86 7.42
N PRO A 14 8.01 1.24 6.23
CA PRO A 14 8.43 2.61 6.00
C PRO A 14 7.20 3.53 6.05
N VAL A 15 7.31 4.63 6.81
CA VAL A 15 6.22 5.61 6.92
C VAL A 15 6.28 6.57 5.75
N MET A 16 5.21 6.64 4.97
CA MET A 16 5.05 7.59 3.87
C MET A 16 4.03 8.68 4.24
N GLY A 17 4.43 9.94 4.15
CA GLY A 17 3.55 11.10 4.31
C GLY A 17 3.20 11.74 2.96
N PHE A 18 1.94 12.15 2.77
CA PHE A 18 1.50 12.84 1.56
C PHE A 18 0.53 13.98 1.90
N ARG A 19 0.49 15.01 1.04
CA ARG A 19 -0.49 16.09 1.13
C ARG A 19 -1.76 15.69 0.41
N ILE A 20 -2.89 15.84 1.07
CA ILE A 20 -4.21 15.47 0.54
C ILE A 20 -5.27 16.45 1.06
N SER A 21 -6.33 16.66 0.29
CA SER A 21 -7.43 17.55 0.69
C SER A 21 -8.23 16.97 1.86
N SER A 22 -8.78 17.83 2.72
CA SER A 22 -9.65 17.42 3.83
C SER A 22 -10.86 16.59 3.35
N LYS A 23 -11.45 16.98 2.21
CA LYS A 23 -12.56 16.24 1.58
C LYS A 23 -12.18 14.79 1.23
N SER A 24 -10.95 14.57 0.78
CA SER A 24 -10.47 13.23 0.47
C SER A 24 -10.19 12.41 1.73
N ILE A 25 -9.73 13.04 2.82
CA ILE A 25 -9.57 12.38 4.13
C ILE A 25 -10.94 11.94 4.65
N GLU A 26 -11.94 12.82 4.64
CA GLU A 26 -13.31 12.47 5.06
C GLU A 26 -13.89 11.31 4.24
N ARG A 27 -13.65 11.31 2.93
CA ARG A 27 -14.08 10.21 2.06
C ARG A 27 -13.35 8.91 2.41
N LEU A 28 -12.05 8.97 2.66
CA LEU A 28 -11.25 7.80 3.06
C LEU A 28 -11.73 7.23 4.39
N ASP A 29 -12.04 8.08 5.37
CA ASP A 29 -12.56 7.67 6.68
C ASP A 29 -13.89 6.93 6.57
N LYS A 30 -14.83 7.47 5.79
CA LYS A 30 -16.12 6.81 5.53
C LYS A 30 -15.95 5.42 4.92
N ILE A 31 -15.04 5.30 3.93
CA ILE A 31 -14.76 4.00 3.29
C ILE A 31 -14.11 3.05 4.29
N ALA A 32 -13.16 3.53 5.10
CA ALA A 32 -12.49 2.72 6.11
C ALA A 32 -13.47 2.17 7.14
N GLU A 33 -14.38 3.02 7.65
CA GLU A 33 -15.44 2.65 8.59
C GLU A 33 -16.39 1.59 8.00
N GLN A 34 -16.89 1.81 6.78
CA GLN A 34 -17.77 0.86 6.09
C GLN A 34 -17.16 -0.53 5.89
N ASN A 35 -15.84 -0.62 5.86
CA ASN A 35 -15.10 -1.87 5.64
C ASN A 35 -14.46 -2.41 6.93
N LEU A 36 -14.72 -1.80 8.09
CA LEU A 36 -14.14 -2.16 9.39
C LEU A 36 -12.60 -2.22 9.36
N ARG A 37 -11.97 -1.22 8.72
CA ARG A 37 -10.51 -1.10 8.59
C ARG A 37 -10.01 0.21 9.18
N SER A 38 -8.73 0.25 9.55
CA SER A 38 -8.05 1.50 9.86
C SER A 38 -7.90 2.36 8.60
N ARG A 39 -7.81 3.68 8.77
CA ARG A 39 -7.51 4.63 7.68
C ARG A 39 -6.25 4.23 6.91
N ALA A 40 -5.19 3.84 7.62
CA ALA A 40 -3.91 3.45 7.03
C ALA A 40 -4.06 2.19 6.17
N ASN A 41 -4.72 1.15 6.67
CA ASN A 41 -4.94 -0.09 5.93
C ASN A 41 -5.85 0.14 4.71
N MET A 42 -6.83 1.04 4.82
CA MET A 42 -7.67 1.40 3.69
C MET A 42 -6.90 2.18 2.63
N ALA A 43 -6.05 3.13 3.03
CA ALA A 43 -5.19 3.87 2.12
C ALA A 43 -4.23 2.93 1.37
N LEU A 44 -3.57 2.03 2.10
CA LEU A 44 -2.67 1.03 1.52
C LEU A 44 -3.39 0.15 0.50
N TYR A 45 -4.55 -0.41 0.87
CA TYR A 45 -5.36 -1.24 -0.04
C TYR A 45 -5.73 -0.50 -1.33
N ILE A 46 -6.12 0.78 -1.23
CA ILE A 46 -6.45 1.58 -2.41
C ILE A 46 -5.19 1.79 -3.26
N ILE A 47 -4.06 2.15 -2.65
CA ILE A 47 -2.79 2.35 -3.36
C ILE A 47 -2.38 1.08 -4.11
N GLU A 48 -2.32 -0.06 -3.43
CA GLU A 48 -1.96 -1.35 -4.03
C GLU A 48 -2.86 -1.72 -5.20
N LYS A 49 -4.19 -1.57 -5.02
CA LYS A 49 -5.16 -1.85 -6.09
C LYS A 49 -4.91 -1.03 -7.35
N TYR A 50 -4.55 0.25 -7.22
CA TYR A 50 -4.27 1.10 -8.37
C TYR A 50 -2.89 0.84 -8.97
N LEU A 51 -1.89 0.48 -8.16
CA LEU A 51 -0.57 0.06 -8.66
C LEU A 51 -0.68 -1.23 -9.49
N SER A 52 -1.38 -2.26 -9.00
CA SER A 52 -1.62 -3.48 -9.80
C SER A 52 -2.31 -3.19 -11.13
N LYS A 53 -3.34 -2.33 -11.10
CA LYS A 53 -4.04 -1.93 -12.33
C LYS A 53 -3.13 -1.15 -13.28
N TYR A 54 -2.27 -0.28 -12.76
CA TYR A 54 -1.30 0.45 -13.57
C TYR A 54 -0.32 -0.51 -14.26
N ASP A 55 0.19 -1.49 -13.52
CA ASP A 55 1.09 -2.52 -14.06
C ASP A 55 0.41 -3.37 -15.14
N GLU A 56 -0.86 -3.73 -14.95
CA GLU A 56 -1.66 -4.43 -15.97
C GLU A 56 -1.82 -3.60 -17.25
N MET A 57 -2.00 -2.28 -17.14
CA MET A 57 -2.15 -1.39 -18.30
C MET A 57 -0.82 -1.12 -19.01
N GLN A 58 0.31 -1.23 -18.31
CA GLN A 58 1.66 -1.07 -18.86
C GLN A 58 2.22 -2.36 -19.45
N ARG A 59 1.64 -3.53 -19.14
CA ARG A 59 1.97 -4.79 -19.83
C ARG A 59 1.52 -4.69 -21.29
N ASP A 60 2.51 -4.36 -22.10
CA ASP A 60 2.48 -4.17 -23.53
C ASP A 60 1.57 -5.19 -24.26
N PRO A 61 0.58 -4.74 -25.07
CA PRO A 61 -0.18 -5.64 -25.95
C PRO A 61 0.69 -6.40 -26.96
N PHE A 62 1.99 -6.07 -27.08
CA PHE A 62 2.96 -6.75 -27.93
C PHE A 62 3.92 -7.72 -27.19
N ALA A 63 3.82 -7.88 -25.87
CA ALA A 63 4.69 -8.78 -25.10
C ALA A 63 4.45 -10.30 -25.34
N ALA A 64 3.37 -10.67 -26.04
CA ALA A 64 3.06 -12.05 -26.41
C ALA A 64 3.62 -12.46 -27.80
N ALA A 65 4.50 -11.66 -28.39
CA ALA A 65 5.16 -11.96 -29.66
C ALA A 65 6.66 -12.26 -29.46
N GLN A 66 6.98 -13.33 -28.73
CA GLN A 66 8.26 -14.05 -28.80
C GLN A 66 8.03 -15.55 -28.62
#